data_AF-A0AAV4VUU8-F1
#
_entry.id   AF-A0AAV4VUU8-F1
#
_cell.length_a   1.000
_cell.length_b   1.000
_cell.length_c   1.000
_cell.angle_alpha   90.00
_cell.angle_beta   90.00
_cell.angle_gamma   90.00
#
_symmetry.space_group_name_H-M   'P 1'
#
loop_
_entity.id
_entity.type
_entity.pdbx_description
1 polymer ?
#
loop_
_entity_poly.entity_id
_entity_poly.type
_entity_poly.pdbx_seq_one_letter_code
_entity_poly.pdbx_strand_id
1 'polypeptide(L)'
;MPEIDIQRCVQDSIKIFCSTPKSITYRVHENTNLKKSFEANMKFSKSDSTTDPDLAMVPIPTTELKSEVSPRISAEDLLDLLDLSPDSRSKSRSQSIKILVIDIRSCEEYP
;
A
#
# COMPACT_ATOMS: atom_id res chain seq x y z
N MET A 1 22.93 -6.71 26.56
CA MET A 1 21.90 -6.15 25.65
C MET A 1 22.63 -5.75 24.38
N PRO A 2 22.32 -6.33 23.21
CA PRO A 2 22.98 -5.92 21.97
C PRO A 2 22.73 -4.43 21.72
N GLU A 3 23.75 -3.73 21.24
CA GLU A 3 23.66 -2.32 20.89
C GLU A 3 22.75 -2.15 19.69
N ILE A 4 21.74 -1.28 19.80
CA ILE A 4 20.78 -1.03 18.73
C ILE A 4 21.33 0.09 17.85
N ASP A 5 21.61 -0.22 16.59
CA ASP A 5 21.91 0.79 15.58
C ASP A 5 20.61 1.51 15.16
N ILE A 6 20.38 2.66 15.79
CA ILE A 6 19.19 3.48 15.52
C ILE A 6 19.16 3.97 14.08
N GLN A 7 20.32 4.31 13.50
CA GLN A 7 20.40 4.83 12.14
C GLN A 7 19.94 3.77 11.13
N ARG A 8 20.48 2.55 11.26
CA ARG A 8 20.06 1.43 10.44
C ARG A 8 18.59 1.09 10.64
N CYS A 9 18.12 1.06 11.89
CA CYS A 9 16.72 0.81 12.20
C CYS A 9 15.77 1.79 11.48
N VAL A 10 16.11 3.08 11.48
CA VAL A 10 15.32 4.11 10.80
C VAL A 10 15.36 3.94 9.28
N GLN A 11 16.54 3.70 8.70
CA GLN A 11 16.68 3.48 7.26
C GLN A 11 15.90 2.26 6.77
N ASP A 12 16.00 1.14 7.50
CA ASP A 12 15.26 -0.09 7.19
C ASP A 12 13.75 0.14 7.32
N SER A 13 13.31 0.88 8.35
CA SER A 13 11.89 1.22 8.54
C SER A 13 11.33 2.07 7.42
N ILE A 14 12.09 3.07 6.94
CA ILE A 14 11.71 3.89 5.79
C ILE A 14 11.59 3.01 4.55
N LYS A 15 12.57 2.14 4.31
CA LYS A 15 12.55 1.24 3.15
C LYS A 15 11.34 0.32 3.19
N ILE A 16 11.04 -0.30 4.33
CA ILE A 16 9.87 -1.16 4.50
C ILE A 16 8.61 -0.35 4.21
N PHE A 17 8.41 0.78 4.88
CA PHE A 17 7.25 1.65 4.67
C PHE A 17 7.08 2.11 3.20
N CYS A 18 8.18 2.50 2.55
CA CYS A 18 8.20 2.91 1.15
C CYS A 18 8.14 1.73 0.15
N SER A 19 8.12 0.49 0.61
CA SER A 19 7.91 -0.70 -0.23
C SER A 19 6.56 -1.37 0.04
N THR A 20 5.99 -1.21 1.22
CA THR A 20 4.67 -1.74 1.59
C THR A 20 3.54 -0.97 0.87
N PRO A 21 2.63 -1.65 0.16
CA PRO A 21 1.42 -1.02 -0.42
C PRO A 21 0.65 -0.17 0.60
N LYS A 22 0.14 0.99 0.19
CA LYS A 22 -0.51 1.96 1.10
C LYS A 22 -1.73 1.35 1.77
N SER A 23 -2.46 0.51 1.05
CA SER A 23 -3.65 -0.18 1.51
C SER A 23 -3.40 -1.09 2.72
N ILE A 24 -2.24 -1.72 2.79
CA ILE A 24 -1.86 -2.62 3.89
C ILE A 24 -1.76 -1.87 5.22
N THR A 25 -1.31 -0.62 5.18
CA THR A 25 -1.12 0.22 6.38
C THR A 25 -2.23 1.25 6.56
N TYR A 26 -3.29 1.19 5.74
CA TYR A 26 -4.33 2.21 5.72
C TYR A 26 -4.99 2.35 7.09
N ARG A 27 -5.12 3.60 7.54
CA ARG A 27 -5.84 3.94 8.76
C ARG A 27 -7.02 4.83 8.38
N VAL A 28 -8.19 4.52 8.91
CA VAL A 28 -9.43 5.30 8.70
C VAL A 28 -9.24 6.79 9.03
N HIS A 29 -8.35 7.10 9.96
CA HIS A 29 -8.04 8.47 10.38
C HIS A 29 -6.64 8.93 9.94
N GLU A 30 -6.08 8.34 8.89
CA GLU A 30 -4.83 8.83 8.31
C GLU A 30 -5.06 10.26 7.83
N ASN A 31 -4.40 11.20 8.51
CA ASN A 31 -4.74 12.61 8.41
C ASN A 31 -4.25 13.17 7.07
N THR A 32 -5.16 13.31 6.10
CA THR A 32 -4.87 13.83 4.75
C THR A 32 -4.26 15.24 4.77
N ASN A 33 -4.43 15.98 5.86
CA ASN A 33 -3.91 17.34 6.02
C ASN A 33 -2.44 17.42 6.46
N LEU A 34 -1.88 16.39 7.11
CA LEU A 34 -0.46 16.38 7.55
C LEU A 34 0.52 16.08 6.40
N LYS A 35 0.02 15.52 5.30
CA LYS A 35 0.77 15.22 4.07
C LYS A 35 1.54 16.43 3.51
N LYS A 36 1.01 17.66 3.65
CA LYS A 36 1.64 18.87 3.11
C LYS A 36 2.99 19.27 3.71
N SER A 37 3.30 18.85 4.94
CA SER A 37 4.49 19.33 5.68
C SER A 37 5.73 18.45 5.48
N PHE A 38 5.56 17.12 5.46
CA PHE A 38 6.67 16.17 5.35
C PHE A 38 6.98 15.75 3.89
N GLU A 39 6.00 15.88 2.98
CA GLU A 39 6.11 15.44 1.57
C GLU A 39 6.82 16.44 0.66
N ALA A 40 7.08 17.68 1.11
CA ALA A 40 7.81 18.66 0.30
C ALA A 40 9.25 18.22 -0.05
N ASN A 41 9.82 17.27 0.71
CA ASN A 41 11.17 16.73 0.50
C ASN A 41 11.20 15.29 -0.06
N MET A 42 10.06 14.60 -0.18
CA MET A 42 10.01 13.25 -0.75
C MET A 42 8.80 13.16 -1.68
N LYS A 43 9.05 13.14 -3.00
CA LYS A 43 8.03 13.11 -4.07
C LYS A 43 7.21 11.81 -4.07
N PHE A 44 6.35 11.61 -3.07
CA PHE A 44 5.61 10.35 -2.86
C PHE A 44 4.09 10.47 -2.83
N SER A 45 3.47 11.66 -2.95
CA SER A 45 2.01 11.72 -3.00
C SER A 45 1.44 11.49 -4.40
N LYS A 46 0.91 10.27 -4.58
CA LYS A 46 -0.24 10.02 -5.45
C LYS A 46 -1.40 10.85 -4.87
N SER A 47 -1.96 11.78 -5.65
CA SER A 47 -3.20 12.46 -5.27
C SER A 47 -4.27 11.41 -4.99
N ASP A 48 -5.07 11.58 -3.93
CA ASP A 48 -6.26 10.75 -3.64
C ASP A 48 -7.37 11.03 -4.68
N SER A 49 -7.04 10.91 -5.97
CA SER A 49 -7.98 10.98 -7.09
C SER A 49 -8.36 9.55 -7.48
N THR A 50 -8.92 8.80 -6.54
CA THR A 50 -9.63 7.56 -6.88
C THR A 50 -10.94 7.96 -7.55
N THR A 51 -10.98 7.92 -8.88
CA THR A 51 -12.23 8.17 -9.64
C THR A 51 -13.21 7.01 -9.50
N ASP A 52 -12.74 5.82 -9.14
CA ASP A 52 -13.56 4.61 -9.00
C ASP A 52 -13.65 4.16 -7.53
N PRO A 53 -14.85 4.21 -6.91
CA PRO A 53 -15.05 3.75 -5.54
C PRO A 53 -14.82 2.24 -5.36
N ASP A 54 -14.94 1.44 -6.43
CA ASP A 54 -14.77 -0.02 -6.35
C ASP A 54 -13.27 -0.40 -6.25
N LEU A 55 -12.37 0.49 -6.68
CA LEU A 55 -10.93 0.29 -6.58
C LEU A 55 -10.34 0.82 -5.26
N ALA A 56 -11.09 1.68 -4.57
CA ALA A 56 -10.65 2.38 -3.38
C ALA A 56 -10.62 1.48 -2.14
N MET A 57 -9.88 1.93 -1.13
CA MET A 57 -9.86 1.32 0.20
C MET A 57 -11.16 1.58 0.96
N VAL A 58 -11.73 0.52 1.55
CA VAL A 58 -12.88 0.63 2.45
C VAL A 58 -12.42 0.40 3.90
N PRO A 59 -12.82 1.26 4.85
CA PRO A 59 -12.49 1.09 6.26
C PRO A 59 -13.14 -0.19 6.84
N ILE A 60 -12.36 -0.95 7.59
CA ILE A 60 -12.77 -2.21 8.21
C ILE A 60 -13.01 -1.98 9.71
N PRO A 61 -14.08 -2.52 10.31
CA PRO A 61 -14.29 -2.47 11.75
C PRO A 61 -13.12 -3.10 12.53
N THR A 62 -12.74 -2.51 13.67
CA THR A 62 -11.61 -2.97 14.49
C THR A 62 -11.73 -4.44 14.92
N THR A 63 -12.95 -4.94 15.12
CA THR A 63 -13.20 -6.34 15.46
C THR A 63 -12.81 -7.29 14.33
N GLU A 64 -13.16 -6.94 13.10
CA GLU A 64 -12.82 -7.70 11.90
C GLU A 64 -11.32 -7.62 11.63
N LEU A 65 -10.73 -6.41 11.70
CA LEU A 65 -9.29 -6.19 11.52
C LEU A 65 -8.44 -7.04 12.49
N LYS A 66 -8.88 -7.19 13.74
CA LYS A 66 -8.20 -8.03 14.75
C LYS A 66 -8.32 -9.52 14.47
N SER A 67 -9.32 -9.95 13.70
CA SER A 67 -9.53 -11.35 13.36
C SER A 67 -8.78 -11.80 12.10
N GLU A 68 -8.23 -10.87 11.33
CA GLU A 68 -7.48 -11.16 10.12
C GLU A 68 -6.12 -11.80 10.40
N VAL A 69 -5.75 -12.77 9.56
CA VAL A 69 -4.45 -13.45 9.60
C VAL A 69 -3.44 -12.86 8.62
N SER A 70 -3.90 -12.04 7.68
CA SER A 70 -3.08 -11.44 6.62
C SER A 70 -3.65 -10.08 6.22
N PRO A 71 -2.80 -9.08 5.88
CA PRO A 71 -3.28 -7.80 5.40
C PRO A 71 -4.04 -7.89 4.07
N ARG A 72 -4.96 -6.96 3.84
CA ARG A 72 -5.63 -6.78 2.54
C ARG A 72 -4.88 -5.80 1.66
N ILE A 73 -4.97 -6.01 0.36
CA ILE A 73 -4.50 -5.08 -0.67
C ILE A 73 -5.73 -4.56 -1.43
N SER A 74 -5.77 -3.26 -1.74
CA SER A 74 -6.83 -2.70 -2.59
C SER A 74 -6.59 -3.03 -4.06
N ALA A 75 -7.65 -3.00 -4.86
CA ALA A 75 -7.52 -3.17 -6.30
C ALA A 75 -6.70 -2.04 -6.94
N GLU A 76 -6.81 -0.81 -6.44
CA GLU A 76 -5.94 0.29 -6.88
C GLU A 76 -4.45 -0.01 -6.67
N ASP A 77 -4.07 -0.47 -5.47
CA ASP A 77 -2.68 -0.82 -5.17
C ASP A 77 -2.20 -2.00 -6.01
N LEU A 78 -3.07 -2.98 -6.26
CA LEU A 78 -2.76 -4.09 -7.15
C LEU A 78 -2.48 -3.62 -8.58
N LEU A 79 -3.31 -2.72 -9.12
CA LEU A 79 -3.11 -2.14 -10.45
C LEU A 79 -1.83 -1.29 -10.52
N ASP A 80 -1.51 -0.55 -9.46
CA ASP A 80 -0.27 0.24 -9.37
C ASP A 80 0.97 -0.66 -9.40
N LEU A 81 0.95 -1.75 -8.63
CA LEU A 81 2.06 -2.70 -8.56
C LEU A 81 2.24 -3.54 -9.84
N LEU A 82 1.17 -3.74 -10.60
CA LEU A 82 1.21 -4.42 -11.89
C LEU A 82 1.53 -3.45 -13.06
N ASP A 83 1.75 -2.16 -12.77
CA ASP A 83 1.92 -1.10 -13.77
C ASP A 83 0.72 -1.00 -14.76
N LEU A 84 -0.48 -1.33 -14.29
CA LEU A 84 -1.74 -1.30 -15.06
C LEU A 84 -2.58 -0.03 -14.82
N SER A 85 -2.16 0.83 -13.89
CA SER A 85 -2.84 2.09 -13.62
C SER A 85 -2.69 3.09 -14.79
N PRO A 86 -3.79 3.73 -15.26
CA PRO A 86 -3.75 4.67 -16.39
C PRO A 86 -2.88 5.91 -16.11
N ASP A 87 -2.70 6.27 -14.83
CA ASP A 87 -1.92 7.43 -14.39
C ASP A 87 -0.53 7.05 -13.83
N SER A 88 -0.01 5.85 -14.13
CA SER A 88 1.26 5.34 -13.59
C SER A 88 2.46 6.22 -13.98
N ARG A 89 2.68 7.27 -13.17
CA ARG A 89 3.83 8.19 -13.25
C ARG A 89 4.96 7.78 -12.29
N SER A 90 4.75 6.78 -11.45
CA SER A 90 5.72 6.32 -10.44
C SER A 90 6.26 4.93 -10.76
N LYS A 91 7.00 4.82 -11.87
CA LYS A 91 7.70 3.58 -12.27
C LYS A 91 8.68 3.07 -11.20
N SER A 92 9.14 3.94 -10.29
CA SER A 92 10.24 3.63 -9.37
C SER A 92 9.88 2.66 -8.23
N ARG A 93 8.62 2.57 -7.79
CA ARG A 93 8.23 1.70 -6.66
C ARG A 93 7.90 0.27 -7.14
N SER A 94 7.21 0.17 -8.28
CA SER A 94 6.81 -1.09 -8.93
C SER A 94 8.01 -1.99 -9.28
N GLN A 95 9.11 -1.43 -9.82
CA GLN A 95 10.24 -2.22 -10.35
C GLN A 95 10.97 -3.13 -9.34
N SER A 96 10.76 -2.95 -8.03
CA SER A 96 11.42 -3.74 -6.99
C SER A 96 10.59 -4.89 -6.45
N ILE A 97 9.28 -4.91 -6.71
CA ILE A 97 8.34 -5.86 -6.12
C ILE A 97 7.95 -6.88 -7.19
N LYS A 98 8.14 -8.17 -6.89
CA LYS A 98 7.68 -9.27 -7.74
C LYS A 98 6.38 -9.81 -7.14
N ILE A 99 5.32 -9.86 -7.95
CA ILE A 99 3.99 -10.30 -7.50
C ILE A 99 3.62 -11.61 -8.19
N LEU A 100 3.06 -12.52 -7.40
CA LEU A 100 2.37 -13.72 -7.87
C LEU A 100 0.90 -13.57 -7.48
N VAL A 101 0.02 -13.49 -8.48
CA VAL A 101 -1.43 -13.46 -8.25
C VAL A 101 -1.95 -14.88 -8.32
N ILE A 102 -2.69 -15.29 -7.30
CA ILE A 102 -3.30 -16.63 -7.20
C ILE A 102 -4.81 -16.43 -7.14
N ASP A 103 -5.51 -16.91 -8.17
CA ASP A 103 -6.97 -17.03 -8.11
C ASP A 103 -7.33 -18.28 -7.32
N ILE A 104 -8.12 -18.10 -6.26
CA ILE A 104 -8.55 -19.17 -5.34
C ILE A 104 -9.98 -19.64 -5.60
N ARG A 105 -10.64 -19.09 -6.62
CA ARG A 105 -12.00 -19.47 -7.01
C ARG A 105 -12.01 -20.87 -7.63
N SER A 106 -13.19 -21.46 -7.71
CA SER A 106 -13.35 -22.78 -8.33
C SER A 106 -13.01 -22.74 -9.83
N CYS A 107 -12.65 -23.88 -10.41
CA CYS A 107 -12.35 -23.96 -11.84
C CYS A 107 -13.54 -23.61 -12.75
N GLU A 108 -14.77 -23.66 -12.23
CA GLU A 108 -15.97 -23.24 -12.97
C GLU A 108 -16.18 -21.72 -12.97
N GLU A 109 -15.57 -20.99 -12.02
CA GLU A 109 -15.76 -19.54 -11.85
C GLU A 109 -14.58 -18.70 -12.41
N TYR A 110 -13.41 -19.31 -12.56
CA TYR A 110 -12.22 -18.68 -13.11
C TYR A 110 -12.36 -18.23 -14.59
N PRO A 111 -12.86 -19.08 -15.52
CA PRO A 111 -12.96 -18.75 -16.95
C PRO A 111 -14.14 -17.83 -17.28
#